data_AF-A0A829ZQU0-F1
#
_entry.id   AF-A0A829ZQU0-F1
#
_cell.length_a   1.000
_cell.length_b   1.000
_cell.length_c   1.000
_cell.angle_alpha   90.00
_cell.angle_beta   90.00
_cell.angle_gamma   90.00
#
_symmetry.space_group_name_H-M   'P 1'
#
loop_
_entity.id
_entity.type
_entity.pdbx_description
1 polymer ?
#
loop_
_entity_poly.entity_id
_entity_poly.type
_entity_poly.pdbx_seq_one_letter_code
_entity_poly.pdbx_strand_id
1 'polypeptide(L)'
;MGSSDLLTTFCRQAEAMGAQTLCVAEGEKAADRIIASMRPLGSRVALVASPLVEEIGLEEALAGAEFEVEKEGRDFARHADIGIVEFDLGIAETGTLVHDATDLKKRLASMLPLHCVALLRSGKVVPDMAEALSFYLKSGQWPGYLAMVTGPSRTADIERSLTIGVHGPEGLLIVLLG
;
A
#
# COMPACT_ATOMS: atom_id res chain seq x y z
N MET A 1 -7.37 14.99 18.11
CA MET A 1 -6.15 14.17 18.25
C MET A 1 -5.02 14.86 17.51
N GLY A 2 -3.79 14.83 18.04
CA GLY A 2 -2.63 15.36 17.32
C GLY A 2 -2.23 14.44 16.16
N SER A 3 -1.51 14.94 15.16
CA SER A 3 -1.07 14.13 14.01
C SER A 3 -0.22 12.91 14.42
N SER A 4 0.64 13.05 15.43
CA SER A 4 1.42 11.93 15.99
C SER A 4 0.56 10.83 16.65
N ASP A 5 -0.57 11.21 17.24
CA ASP A 5 -1.51 10.28 17.88
C ASP A 5 -2.33 9.50 16.83
N LEU A 6 -2.67 10.16 15.70
CA LEU A 6 -3.30 9.50 14.56
C LEU A 6 -2.40 8.45 13.93
N LEU A 7 -1.13 8.78 13.69
CA LEU A 7 -0.15 7.83 13.12
C LEU A 7 0.06 6.62 14.03
N THR A 8 0.23 6.86 15.33
CA THR A 8 0.40 5.78 16.33
C THR A 8 -0.83 4.87 16.35
N THR A 9 -2.02 5.46 16.34
CA THR A 9 -3.29 4.71 16.31
C THR A 9 -3.41 3.90 15.01
N PHE A 10 -3.13 4.52 13.86
CA PHE A 10 -3.16 3.86 12.55
C PHE A 10 -2.23 2.66 12.50
N CYS A 11 -0.96 2.81 12.91
CA CYS A 11 0.01 1.71 12.88
C CYS A 11 -0.46 0.55 13.74
N ARG A 12 -0.88 0.84 14.98
CA ARG A 12 -1.40 -0.17 15.90
C ARG A 12 -2.58 -0.94 15.31
N GLN A 13 -3.53 -0.25 14.67
CA GLN A 13 -4.71 -0.90 14.08
C GLN A 13 -4.36 -1.70 12.82
N ALA A 14 -3.49 -1.16 11.96
CA ALA A 14 -3.03 -1.87 10.77
C ALA A 14 -2.29 -3.17 11.14
N GLU A 15 -1.43 -3.11 12.16
CA GLU A 15 -0.70 -4.27 12.69
C GLU A 15 -1.63 -5.29 13.35
N ALA A 16 -2.66 -4.83 14.09
CA ALA A 16 -3.69 -5.72 14.65
C ALA A 16 -4.45 -6.48 13.55
N MET A 17 -4.62 -5.86 12.37
CA MET A 17 -5.20 -6.49 11.18
C MET A 17 -4.21 -7.37 10.40
N GLY A 18 -2.93 -7.38 10.79
CA GLY A 18 -1.89 -8.23 10.20
C GLY A 18 -1.04 -7.58 9.13
N ALA A 19 -1.14 -6.26 8.93
CA ALA A 19 -0.19 -5.54 8.11
C ALA A 19 1.15 -5.37 8.86
N GLN A 20 2.22 -5.13 8.12
CA GLN A 20 3.47 -4.63 8.66
C GLN A 20 3.53 -3.12 8.40
N THR A 21 4.10 -2.36 9.33
CA THR A 21 4.30 -0.92 9.14
C THR A 21 5.79 -0.57 9.14
N LEU A 22 6.16 0.37 8.27
CA LEU A 22 7.51 0.89 8.13
C LEU A 22 7.45 2.42 8.11
N CYS A 23 7.69 3.04 9.26
CA CYS A 23 7.82 4.49 9.34
C CYS A 23 9.22 4.91 8.89
N VAL A 24 9.29 5.82 7.93
CA VAL A 24 10.53 6.41 7.41
C VAL A 24 10.51 7.91 7.62
N ALA A 25 11.42 8.38 8.48
CA ALA A 25 11.55 9.79 8.80
C ALA A 25 12.18 10.59 7.64
N GLU A 26 11.92 11.89 7.62
CA GLU A 26 12.54 12.82 6.67
C GLU A 26 14.07 12.74 6.70
N GLY A 27 14.70 12.65 5.53
CA GLY A 27 16.16 12.53 5.36
C GLY A 27 16.72 11.10 5.48
N GLU A 28 15.91 10.12 5.88
CA GLU A 28 16.30 8.72 5.72
C GLU A 28 16.20 8.26 4.27
N LYS A 29 17.03 7.28 3.90
CA LYS A 29 16.98 6.66 2.58
C LYS A 29 15.79 5.69 2.51
N ALA A 30 14.61 6.23 2.22
CA ALA A 30 13.37 5.47 2.14
C ALA A 30 13.47 4.27 1.19
N ALA A 31 14.00 4.46 -0.02
CA ALA A 31 14.16 3.40 -1.00
C ALA A 31 15.00 2.22 -0.48
N ASP A 32 16.13 2.49 0.18
CA ASP A 32 17.00 1.45 0.75
C ASP A 32 16.26 0.60 1.80
N ARG A 33 15.47 1.24 2.67
CA ARG A 33 14.68 0.56 3.70
C ARG A 33 13.54 -0.26 3.11
N ILE A 34 12.86 0.27 2.11
CA ILE A 34 11.81 -0.44 1.36
C ILE A 34 12.41 -1.68 0.69
N ILE A 35 13.53 -1.53 -0.02
CA ILE A 35 14.25 -2.63 -0.69
C ILE A 35 14.66 -3.71 0.31
N ALA A 36 15.24 -3.32 1.45
CA ALA A 36 15.64 -4.27 2.49
C ALA A 36 14.43 -5.08 3.03
N SER A 37 13.27 -4.44 3.14
CA SER A 37 12.03 -5.05 3.64
C SER A 37 11.37 -5.94 2.58
N MET A 38 11.53 -5.61 1.30
CA MET A 38 10.96 -6.33 0.17
C MET A 38 11.78 -7.52 -0.31
N ARG A 39 13.10 -7.50 -0.14
CA ARG A 39 13.98 -8.58 -0.61
C ARG A 39 13.56 -10.01 -0.20
N PRO A 40 13.03 -10.28 1.02
CA PRO A 40 12.55 -11.62 1.35
C PRO A 40 11.21 -11.99 0.69
N LEU A 41 10.49 -11.03 0.10
CA LEU A 41 9.14 -11.19 -0.46
C LEU A 41 9.14 -11.60 -1.93
N GLY A 42 10.26 -11.46 -2.64
CA GLY A 42 10.39 -11.80 -4.06
C GLY A 42 11.26 -10.80 -4.82
N SER A 43 11.36 -10.99 -6.14
CA SER A 43 12.19 -10.13 -7.01
C SER A 43 11.41 -9.50 -8.16
N ARG A 44 10.19 -9.98 -8.48
CA ARG A 44 9.35 -9.41 -9.54
C ARG A 44 8.39 -8.38 -8.97
N VAL A 45 8.47 -7.16 -9.48
CA VAL A 45 7.78 -5.99 -8.93
C VAL A 45 6.86 -5.40 -9.98
N ALA A 46 5.58 -5.30 -9.66
CA ALA A 46 4.63 -4.46 -10.38
C ALA A 46 4.64 -3.05 -9.76
N LEU A 47 5.25 -2.10 -10.47
CA LEU A 47 5.40 -0.73 -9.99
C LEU A 47 4.42 0.20 -10.69
N VAL A 48 3.65 0.95 -9.90
CA VAL A 48 2.81 2.05 -10.41
C VAL A 48 3.52 3.37 -10.15
N ALA A 49 3.78 4.14 -11.20
CA ALA A 49 4.37 5.48 -11.09
C ALA A 49 3.45 6.39 -10.26
N SER A 50 4.04 7.13 -9.33
CA SER A 50 3.33 8.04 -8.44
C SER A 50 4.27 9.09 -7.84
N PRO A 51 3.75 10.20 -7.28
CA PRO A 51 4.58 11.22 -6.65
C PRO A 51 5.54 10.69 -5.59
N LEU A 52 5.12 9.78 -4.71
CA LEU A 52 6.00 9.20 -3.68
C LEU A 52 7.07 8.27 -4.26
N VAL A 53 6.77 7.55 -5.35
CA VAL A 53 7.76 6.71 -6.06
C VAL A 53 8.87 7.58 -6.64
N GLU A 54 8.51 8.69 -7.27
CA GLU A 54 9.45 9.68 -7.83
C GLU A 54 10.23 10.41 -6.73
N GLU A 55 9.54 10.86 -5.67
CA GLU A 55 10.13 11.60 -4.54
C GLU A 55 11.26 10.84 -3.87
N ILE A 56 11.10 9.52 -3.69
CA ILE A 56 12.09 8.69 -3.01
C ILE A 56 13.08 8.00 -3.95
N GLY A 57 12.98 8.22 -5.28
CA GLY A 57 13.82 7.56 -6.28
C GLY A 57 13.71 6.04 -6.26
N LEU A 58 12.51 5.50 -6.01
CA LEU A 58 12.32 4.07 -5.79
C LEU A 58 12.59 3.25 -7.05
N GLU A 59 12.23 3.76 -8.22
CA GLU A 59 12.40 3.03 -9.48
C GLU A 59 13.89 2.78 -9.76
N GLU A 60 14.73 3.80 -9.65
CA GLU A 60 16.18 3.70 -9.84
C GLU A 60 16.82 2.78 -8.79
N ALA A 61 16.36 2.86 -7.54
CA ALA A 61 16.86 2.02 -6.46
C ALA A 61 16.51 0.54 -6.68
N LEU A 62 15.28 0.23 -7.14
CA LEU A 62 14.86 -1.13 -7.47
C LEU A 62 15.71 -1.71 -8.62
N ALA A 63 15.96 -0.90 -9.66
CA ALA A 63 16.83 -1.30 -10.77
C ALA A 63 18.27 -1.58 -10.31
N GLY A 64 18.81 -0.76 -9.39
CA GLY A 64 20.13 -0.95 -8.81
C GLY A 64 20.23 -2.15 -7.85
N ALA A 65 19.10 -2.64 -7.33
CA ALA A 65 19.01 -3.73 -6.36
C ALA A 65 18.62 -5.10 -6.98
N GLU A 66 18.64 -5.19 -8.31
CA GLU A 66 18.36 -6.41 -9.11
C GLU A 66 16.90 -6.90 -9.04
N PHE A 67 15.93 -5.99 -8.85
CA PHE A 67 14.51 -6.33 -9.02
C PHE A 67 14.09 -6.28 -10.49
N GLU A 68 13.23 -7.22 -10.89
CA GLU A 68 12.57 -7.23 -12.18
C GLU A 68 11.33 -6.34 -12.11
N VAL A 69 11.44 -5.09 -12.57
CA VAL A 69 10.37 -4.10 -12.48
C VAL A 69 9.51 -4.09 -13.75
N GLU A 70 8.24 -4.45 -13.62
CA GLU A 70 7.22 -4.34 -14.66
C GLU A 70 6.25 -3.18 -14.36
N LYS A 71 6.00 -2.34 -15.36
CA LYS A 71 5.15 -1.11 -15.25
C LYS A 71 4.01 -1.06 -16.28
N GLU A 72 4.08 -1.93 -17.28
CA GLU A 72 3.24 -1.89 -18.46
C GLU A 72 2.88 -3.30 -18.95
N GLY A 73 1.84 -3.36 -19.77
CA GLY A 73 1.29 -4.62 -20.26
C GLY A 73 0.06 -5.04 -19.47
N ARG A 74 -0.79 -5.84 -20.11
CA ARG A 74 -2.07 -6.29 -19.53
C ARG A 74 -1.90 -7.20 -18.30
N ASP A 75 -0.76 -7.89 -18.23
CA ASP A 75 -0.46 -8.93 -17.24
C ASP A 75 0.67 -8.50 -16.26
N PHE A 76 1.06 -7.21 -16.25
CA PHE A 76 2.23 -6.70 -15.52
C PHE A 76 2.20 -6.99 -14.01
N ALA A 77 1.00 -7.00 -13.42
CA ALA A 77 0.80 -7.31 -12.01
C ALA A 77 0.46 -8.79 -11.74
N ARG A 78 0.16 -9.57 -12.80
CA ARG A 78 -0.34 -10.94 -12.67
C ARG A 78 0.71 -11.91 -12.17
N HIS A 79 1.95 -11.70 -12.59
CA HIS A 79 3.08 -12.59 -12.26
C HIS A 79 4.07 -11.91 -11.31
N ALA A 80 3.76 -10.71 -10.82
CA ALA A 80 4.61 -10.02 -9.85
C ALA A 80 4.45 -10.66 -8.47
N ASP A 81 5.57 -10.75 -7.75
CA ASP A 81 5.57 -11.18 -6.36
C ASP A 81 5.09 -10.02 -5.47
N ILE A 82 5.46 -8.79 -5.85
CA ILE A 82 5.23 -7.57 -5.08
C ILE A 82 4.58 -6.50 -5.96
N GLY A 83 3.51 -5.90 -5.47
CA GLY A 83 2.90 -4.71 -6.06
C GLY A 83 3.18 -3.47 -5.23
N ILE A 84 3.64 -2.39 -5.86
CA ILE A 84 3.92 -1.12 -5.17
C ILE A 84 2.95 -0.05 -5.67
N VAL A 85 2.18 0.52 -4.75
CA VAL A 85 1.16 1.52 -5.06
C VAL A 85 1.13 2.60 -3.98
N GLU A 86 1.00 3.85 -4.41
CA GLU A 86 0.69 4.97 -3.51
C GLU A 86 -0.80 5.03 -3.17
N PHE A 87 -1.08 5.21 -1.88
CA PHE A 87 -2.41 5.39 -1.33
C PHE A 87 -2.66 6.85 -0.96
N ASP A 88 -3.91 7.27 -1.10
CA ASP A 88 -4.28 8.67 -0.89
C ASP A 88 -4.39 9.01 0.60
N LEU A 89 -4.93 8.08 1.40
CA LEU A 89 -5.22 8.24 2.82
C LEU A 89 -5.04 6.95 3.63
N GLY A 90 -4.84 7.10 4.95
CA GLY A 90 -5.01 6.03 5.94
C GLY A 90 -6.04 6.43 7.00
N ILE A 91 -6.92 5.52 7.40
CA ILE A 91 -7.92 5.73 8.46
C ILE A 91 -7.39 5.17 9.77
N ALA A 92 -7.12 6.04 10.73
CA ALA A 92 -6.50 5.69 12.00
C ALA A 92 -7.35 4.72 12.81
N GLU A 93 -8.66 4.95 12.91
CA GLU A 93 -9.59 4.14 13.71
C GLU A 93 -9.52 2.65 13.37
N THR A 94 -9.37 2.31 12.08
CA THR A 94 -9.49 0.94 11.57
C THR A 94 -8.20 0.38 10.98
N GLY A 95 -7.14 1.19 10.82
CA GLY A 95 -5.92 0.78 10.14
C GLY A 95 -6.14 0.52 8.64
N THR A 96 -7.09 1.24 8.04
CA THR A 96 -7.51 1.03 6.64
C THR A 96 -6.80 2.00 5.71
N LEU A 97 -6.24 1.51 4.61
CA LEU A 97 -5.75 2.33 3.51
C LEU A 97 -6.87 2.65 2.53
N VAL A 98 -6.84 3.83 1.93
CA VAL A 98 -7.85 4.28 0.95
C VAL A 98 -7.16 4.89 -0.27
N HIS A 99 -7.58 4.47 -1.46
CA HIS A 99 -7.13 5.11 -2.70
C HIS A 99 -8.17 5.07 -3.82
N ASP A 100 -8.09 6.04 -4.73
CA ASP A 100 -8.77 5.97 -6.02
C ASP A 100 -8.07 4.96 -6.95
N ALA A 101 -8.72 3.81 -7.13
CA ALA A 101 -8.31 2.75 -8.03
C ALA A 101 -9.19 2.68 -9.29
N THR A 102 -9.70 3.84 -9.74
CA THR A 102 -10.31 4.01 -11.06
C THR A 102 -9.29 3.67 -12.16
N ASP A 103 -8.03 4.06 -11.96
CA ASP A 103 -6.91 3.56 -12.77
C ASP A 103 -6.74 2.05 -12.52
N LEU A 104 -6.90 1.29 -13.60
CA LEU A 104 -6.75 -0.16 -13.60
C LEU A 104 -5.35 -0.58 -13.12
N LYS A 105 -4.28 0.18 -13.44
CA LYS A 105 -2.93 -0.18 -13.01
C LYS A 105 -2.80 -0.18 -11.48
N LYS A 106 -3.30 0.88 -10.82
CA LYS A 106 -3.35 0.97 -9.35
C LYS A 106 -4.11 -0.21 -8.75
N ARG A 107 -5.27 -0.54 -9.32
CA ARG A 107 -6.11 -1.65 -8.86
C ARG A 107 -5.42 -3.00 -8.99
N LEU A 108 -4.79 -3.27 -10.13
CA LEU A 108 -4.16 -4.55 -10.38
C LEU A 108 -2.91 -4.73 -9.51
N ALA A 109 -2.07 -3.69 -9.40
CA ALA A 109 -0.86 -3.74 -8.59
C ALA A 109 -1.16 -3.85 -7.08
N SER A 110 -2.26 -3.28 -6.57
CA SER A 110 -2.59 -3.40 -5.15
C SER A 110 -3.25 -4.73 -4.76
N MET A 111 -3.71 -5.54 -5.73
CA MET A 111 -4.58 -6.69 -5.47
C MET A 111 -4.09 -8.03 -6.03
N LEU A 112 -3.38 -8.05 -7.16
CA LEU A 112 -2.95 -9.30 -7.79
C LEU A 112 -1.65 -9.90 -7.20
N PRO A 113 -0.60 -9.10 -6.90
CA PRO A 113 0.62 -9.64 -6.34
C PRO A 113 0.41 -10.24 -4.95
N LEU A 114 1.24 -11.22 -4.57
CA LEU A 114 1.18 -11.86 -3.26
C LEU A 114 1.45 -10.88 -2.13
N HIS A 115 2.28 -9.87 -2.38
CA HIS A 115 2.59 -8.83 -1.41
C HIS A 115 2.24 -7.45 -1.97
N CYS A 116 1.53 -6.65 -1.19
CA CYS A 116 1.27 -5.25 -1.50
C CYS A 116 2.15 -4.36 -0.62
N VAL A 117 2.93 -3.48 -1.25
CA VAL A 117 3.69 -2.40 -0.61
C VAL A 117 2.93 -1.10 -0.85
N ALA A 118 2.26 -0.65 0.19
CA ALA A 118 1.47 0.57 0.18
C ALA A 118 2.33 1.76 0.63
N LEU A 119 2.56 2.72 -0.26
CA LEU A 119 3.20 3.98 0.09
C LEU A 119 2.12 4.94 0.58
N LEU A 120 2.31 5.52 1.76
CA LEU A 120 1.38 6.50 2.33
C LEU A 120 2.18 7.64 2.96
N ARG A 121 1.83 8.89 2.64
CA ARG A 121 2.43 10.04 3.33
C ARG A 121 1.93 10.07 4.78
N SER A 122 2.82 10.19 5.76
CA SER A 122 2.48 10.20 7.20
C SER A 122 1.41 11.24 7.55
N GLY A 123 1.44 12.41 6.91
CA GLY A 123 0.45 13.48 7.08
C GLY A 123 -0.93 13.22 6.44
N LYS A 124 -1.13 12.07 5.77
CA LYS A 124 -2.39 11.67 5.12
C LYS A 124 -3.20 10.65 5.92
N VAL A 125 -2.83 10.45 7.19
CA VAL A 125 -3.65 9.68 8.12
C VAL A 125 -4.76 10.57 8.70
N VAL A 126 -6.01 10.13 8.51
CA VAL A 126 -7.23 10.80 8.99
C VAL A 126 -7.85 9.98 10.12
N PRO A 127 -8.65 10.58 11.03
CA PRO A 127 -9.18 9.87 12.19
C PRO A 127 -10.11 8.72 11.81
N ASP A 128 -11.05 8.96 10.89
CA ASP A 128 -12.19 8.07 10.65
C ASP A 128 -12.62 8.04 9.17
N MET A 129 -13.59 7.17 8.88
CA MET A 129 -14.19 7.02 7.56
C MET A 129 -14.85 8.32 7.05
N ALA A 130 -15.50 9.09 7.92
CA ALA A 130 -16.22 10.28 7.49
C ALA A 130 -15.26 11.35 6.96
N GLU A 131 -14.10 11.52 7.58
CA GLU A 131 -13.03 12.38 7.08
C GLU A 131 -12.45 11.86 5.75
N ALA A 132 -12.26 10.54 5.62
CA ALA A 132 -11.78 9.95 4.37
C ALA A 132 -12.75 10.17 3.20
N LEU A 133 -14.05 9.95 3.38
CA LEU A 133 -15.05 10.21 2.34
C LEU A 133 -15.18 11.72 2.06
N SER A 134 -15.08 12.56 3.10
CA SER A 134 -15.10 14.01 2.96
C SER A 134 -13.95 14.54 2.10
N PHE A 135 -12.77 13.93 2.18
CA PHE A 135 -11.64 14.27 1.30
C PHE A 135 -12.01 14.08 -0.18
N TYR A 136 -12.58 12.94 -0.56
CA TYR A 136 -12.98 12.69 -1.95
C TYR A 136 -14.16 13.56 -2.39
N LEU A 137 -15.15 13.81 -1.52
CA LEU A 137 -16.26 14.72 -1.82
C LEU A 137 -15.76 16.15 -2.12
N LYS A 138 -14.77 16.63 -1.35
CA LYS A 138 -14.18 17.97 -1.54
C LYS A 138 -13.26 18.05 -2.76
N SER A 139 -12.72 16.93 -3.24
CA SER A 139 -11.84 16.88 -4.42
C SER A 139 -12.58 17.22 -5.73
N GLY A 140 -13.91 17.24 -5.72
CA GLY A 140 -14.75 17.63 -6.86
C GLY A 140 -15.04 16.51 -7.85
N GLN A 141 -14.42 15.32 -7.70
CA GLN A 141 -14.71 14.15 -8.52
C GLN A 141 -14.68 12.89 -7.67
N TRP A 142 -15.82 12.20 -7.58
CA TRP A 142 -15.91 10.92 -6.89
C TRP A 142 -15.20 9.83 -7.69
N PRO A 143 -14.34 9.00 -7.06
CA PRO A 143 -13.70 7.88 -7.73
C PRO A 143 -14.70 6.94 -8.41
N GLY A 144 -14.40 6.52 -9.64
CA GLY A 144 -15.13 5.45 -10.30
C GLY A 144 -14.94 4.10 -9.61
N TYR A 145 -13.85 3.95 -8.84
CA TYR A 145 -13.61 2.81 -7.97
C TYR A 145 -12.77 3.24 -6.76
N LEU A 146 -13.39 3.31 -5.59
CA LEU A 146 -12.71 3.58 -4.33
C LEU A 146 -12.31 2.25 -3.67
N ALA A 147 -11.02 1.99 -3.56
CA ALA A 147 -10.52 0.81 -2.86
C ALA A 147 -10.20 1.14 -1.40
N MET A 148 -10.63 0.26 -0.50
CA MET A 148 -10.38 0.33 0.93
C MET A 148 -9.75 -0.98 1.38
N VAL A 149 -8.54 -0.92 1.91
CA VAL A 149 -7.72 -2.11 2.23
C VAL A 149 -7.43 -2.14 3.72
N THR A 150 -7.93 -3.16 4.42
CA THR A 150 -7.78 -3.33 5.87
C THR A 150 -7.05 -4.63 6.17
N GLY A 151 -5.71 -4.55 6.18
CA GLY A 151 -4.84 -5.73 6.33
C GLY A 151 -4.73 -6.59 5.06
N PRO A 152 -3.92 -7.66 5.10
CA PRO A 152 -3.79 -8.61 4.00
C PRO A 152 -5.08 -9.44 3.81
N SER A 153 -5.25 -9.99 2.61
CA SER A 153 -6.36 -10.87 2.25
C SER A 153 -6.31 -12.17 3.06
N ARG A 154 -7.25 -12.31 4.00
CA ARG A 154 -7.44 -13.51 4.81
C ARG A 154 -8.77 -14.14 4.45
N THR A 155 -8.75 -15.26 3.72
CA THR A 155 -9.95 -16.02 3.43
C THR A 155 -10.26 -16.92 4.64
N ALA A 156 -11.03 -16.41 5.59
CA ALA A 156 -11.37 -17.14 6.82
C ALA A 156 -12.65 -18.00 6.72
N ASP A 157 -13.44 -17.88 5.64
CA ASP A 157 -14.87 -18.26 5.76
C ASP A 157 -15.50 -18.86 4.49
N ILE A 158 -14.93 -19.97 3.99
CA ILE A 158 -15.69 -20.93 3.15
C ILE A 158 -15.37 -22.39 3.55
N GLU A 159 -14.12 -22.73 3.89
CA GLU A 159 -13.71 -24.14 4.04
C GLU A 159 -13.16 -24.55 5.42
N ARG A 160 -13.22 -23.68 6.46
CA ARG A 160 -12.63 -23.93 7.79
C ARG A 160 -11.12 -24.28 7.78
N SER A 161 -10.43 -23.99 6.68
CA SER A 161 -8.97 -23.99 6.56
C SER A 161 -8.55 -22.58 6.19
N LEU A 162 -7.62 -22.01 6.94
CA LEU A 162 -7.00 -20.72 6.59
C LEU A 162 -6.17 -20.93 5.32
N THR A 163 -6.77 -20.69 4.15
CA THR A 163 -6.03 -20.58 2.90
C THR A 163 -5.78 -19.09 2.67
N ILE A 164 -4.53 -18.68 2.81
CA ILE A 164 -4.09 -17.30 2.60
C ILE A 164 -3.79 -17.12 1.10
N GLY A 165 -4.16 -15.98 0.50
CA GLY A 165 -3.71 -15.62 -0.87
C GLY A 165 -4.62 -15.96 -2.07
N VAL A 166 -5.89 -16.36 -1.87
CA VAL A 166 -6.77 -16.77 -2.99
C VAL A 166 -7.53 -15.60 -3.65
N HIS A 167 -7.72 -14.49 -2.93
CA HIS A 167 -8.55 -13.35 -3.38
C HIS A 167 -7.89 -11.97 -3.22
N GLY A 168 -6.60 -11.92 -2.91
CA GLY A 168 -5.83 -10.68 -2.74
C GLY A 168 -4.46 -10.96 -2.11
N PRO A 169 -3.66 -9.93 -1.81
CA PRO A 169 -2.30 -10.09 -1.28
C PRO A 169 -2.31 -10.80 0.07
N GLU A 170 -1.44 -11.80 0.24
CA GLU A 170 -1.22 -12.47 1.52
C GLU A 170 -0.40 -11.64 2.52
N GLY A 171 0.39 -10.68 2.02
CA GLY A 171 1.14 -9.72 2.83
C GLY A 171 0.82 -8.27 2.46
N LEU A 172 0.76 -7.41 3.47
CA LEU A 172 0.62 -5.97 3.30
C LEU A 172 1.72 -5.26 4.11
N LEU A 173 2.61 -4.56 3.43
CA LEU A 173 3.60 -3.66 4.02
C LEU A 173 3.17 -2.22 3.78
N ILE A 174 2.91 -1.47 4.84
CA ILE A 174 2.54 -0.06 4.78
C ILE A 174 3.77 0.78 5.11
N VAL A 175 4.22 1.56 4.13
CA VAL A 175 5.38 2.45 4.27
C VAL A 175 4.87 3.87 4.49
N LEU A 176 5.12 4.40 5.68
CA LEU A 176 4.74 5.75 6.08
C LEU A 176 5.90 6.71 5.84
N LEU A 177 5.70 7.66 4.92
CA LEU A 177 6.72 8.61 4.47
C LEU A 177 6.46 10.02 5.01
N GLY A 178 7.44 10.57 5.73
CA GLY A 178 7.41 11.91 6.31
C GLY A 178 7.75 11.92 7.79
#